data_AF-A0A174FWD4-F1
#
_entry.id   AF-A0A174FWD4-F1
#
_cell.length_a   1.000
_cell.length_b   1.000
_cell.length_c   1.000
_cell.angle_alpha   90.00
_cell.angle_beta   90.00
_cell.angle_gamma   90.00
#
_symmetry.space_group_name_H-M   'P 1'
#
loop_
_entity.id
_entity.type
_entity.pdbx_description
1 polymer ?
#
loop_
_entity_poly.entity_id
_entity_poly.type
_entity_poly.pdbx_seq_one_letter_code
_entity_poly.pdbx_strand_id
1 'polypeptide(L)'
;MKTKSYLLLTALGFLSSSLFAQDYLVSTPNTSLLIEATPGETVKIQYYGSKIENSDIQGIYDVGMVFNADSYPAFGLQTMGEKAIAATQPDGNMSLDLKIEQVKQYPTKDGEVTEILLKDKVYPFEIKQYYKAYQGTDIISTWIEIMNNGKKSVTLYRFVSAYLPVQRGDNWLTHFHGHWGAENMLEEEKLTNGQKVISNKDGMVNTETDNPSFMLSIDGKPQEEYGHILGGTLAWTGNYLLKMDITNTKLNIIAGINEENSHYKLEPKETFKTPEFAMTYSTSGKGGVSRAFHRWARMYKLSHGNVERDILLNSWEGVYFKVNQEGMDQMMKSFSALGGELFVMDDGWFGNKYSRDRGDSSLGDWTVNKKKLPLGIEGLIASAKKTQD
;
A
#
# COMPACT_ATOMS: atom_id res chain seq x y z
N MET A 1 -10.23 -43.45 -72.24
CA MET A 1 -9.35 -42.58 -71.43
C MET A 1 -10.15 -42.08 -70.24
N LYS A 2 -9.92 -42.64 -69.05
CA LYS A 2 -10.60 -42.27 -67.80
C LYS A 2 -9.61 -41.52 -66.91
N THR A 3 -9.91 -40.26 -66.63
CA THR A 3 -9.25 -39.42 -65.62
C THR A 3 -9.68 -39.88 -64.23
N LYS A 4 -8.71 -40.16 -63.34
CA LYS A 4 -8.95 -40.39 -61.91
C LYS A 4 -8.39 -39.20 -61.14
N SER A 5 -9.28 -38.49 -60.45
CA SER A 5 -8.94 -37.51 -59.41
C SER A 5 -8.41 -38.23 -58.17
N TYR A 6 -7.30 -37.74 -57.63
CA TYR A 6 -6.84 -38.08 -56.29
C TYR A 6 -7.28 -36.97 -55.33
N LEU A 7 -8.14 -37.34 -54.38
CA LEU A 7 -8.50 -36.50 -53.23
C LEU A 7 -7.35 -36.59 -52.20
N LEU A 8 -6.71 -35.47 -51.89
CA LEU A 8 -5.84 -35.36 -50.72
C LEU A 8 -6.72 -35.12 -49.49
N LEU A 9 -6.77 -36.07 -48.56
CA LEU A 9 -7.26 -35.83 -47.21
C LEU A 9 -6.11 -35.23 -46.39
N THR A 10 -6.17 -33.94 -46.08
CA THR A 10 -5.36 -33.32 -45.02
C THR A 10 -6.06 -33.56 -43.68
N ALA A 11 -5.50 -34.44 -42.86
CA ALA A 11 -5.86 -34.56 -41.46
C ALA A 11 -5.28 -33.36 -40.69
N LEU A 12 -6.13 -32.39 -40.33
CA LEU A 12 -5.79 -31.40 -39.31
C LEU A 12 -5.85 -32.11 -37.95
N GLY A 13 -4.68 -32.47 -37.42
CA GLY A 13 -4.55 -32.80 -36.00
C GLY A 13 -4.82 -31.54 -35.18
N PHE A 14 -5.92 -31.55 -34.42
CA PHE A 14 -6.09 -30.64 -33.30
C PHE A 14 -5.00 -30.95 -32.27
N LEU A 15 -3.92 -30.18 -32.29
CA LEU A 15 -3.02 -30.07 -31.14
C LEU A 15 -3.82 -29.35 -30.06
N SER A 16 -4.49 -30.12 -29.20
CA SER A 16 -4.88 -29.63 -27.88
C SER A 16 -3.60 -29.23 -27.17
N SER A 17 -3.31 -27.93 -27.10
CA SER A 17 -2.32 -27.42 -26.17
C SER A 17 -2.81 -27.78 -24.78
N SER A 18 -2.19 -28.78 -24.17
CA SER A 18 -2.30 -29.03 -22.74
C SER A 18 -1.97 -27.71 -22.05
N LEU A 19 -2.95 -27.08 -21.42
CA LEU A 19 -2.74 -25.90 -20.58
C LEU A 19 -1.96 -26.37 -19.35
N PHE A 20 -0.63 -26.37 -19.45
CA PHE A 20 0.20 -26.38 -18.26
C PHE A 20 -0.09 -25.10 -17.48
N ALA A 21 -0.16 -25.21 -16.16
CA ALA A 21 -0.27 -24.05 -15.28
C ALA A 21 0.85 -23.05 -15.61
N GLN A 22 0.49 -21.78 -15.79
CA GLN A 22 1.48 -20.75 -16.12
C GLN A 22 1.92 -20.01 -14.86
N ASP A 23 3.13 -20.35 -14.41
CA ASP A 23 3.75 -19.75 -13.23
C ASP A 23 4.51 -18.47 -13.59
N TYR A 24 4.34 -17.45 -12.74
CA TYR A 24 4.99 -16.16 -12.83
C TYR A 24 5.68 -15.85 -11.51
N LEU A 25 6.96 -15.50 -11.59
CA LEU A 25 7.76 -15.16 -10.44
C LEU A 25 7.98 -13.65 -10.36
N VAL A 26 7.57 -13.04 -9.25
CA VAL A 26 7.86 -11.64 -8.91
C VAL A 26 8.94 -11.65 -7.84
N SER A 27 10.16 -11.25 -8.18
CA SER A 27 11.32 -11.39 -7.28
C SER A 27 12.03 -10.09 -7.02
N THR A 28 12.52 -9.97 -5.80
CA THR A 28 13.55 -9.01 -5.37
C THR A 28 14.85 -9.79 -5.13
N PRO A 29 15.96 -9.17 -4.66
CA PRO A 29 17.18 -9.90 -4.36
C PRO A 29 17.00 -11.02 -3.33
N ASN A 30 16.13 -10.83 -2.31
CA ASN A 30 16.00 -11.79 -1.20
C ASN A 30 14.59 -12.37 -1.03
N THR A 31 13.60 -11.93 -1.82
CA THR A 31 12.21 -12.39 -1.69
C THR A 31 11.60 -12.75 -3.04
N SER A 32 10.66 -13.71 -3.03
CA SER A 32 9.92 -14.11 -4.21
C SER A 32 8.44 -14.33 -3.88
N LEU A 33 7.58 -13.84 -4.78
CA LEU A 33 6.16 -14.14 -4.84
C LEU A 33 5.91 -14.98 -6.11
N LEU A 34 5.38 -16.19 -5.94
CA LEU A 34 4.98 -17.09 -7.02
C LEU A 34 3.48 -17.00 -7.25
N ILE A 35 3.11 -16.70 -8.49
CA ILE A 35 1.73 -16.55 -8.93
C ILE A 35 1.45 -17.54 -10.05
N GLU A 36 0.43 -18.39 -9.88
CA GLU A 36 -0.14 -19.17 -10.97
C GLU A 36 -1.22 -18.34 -11.64
N ALA A 37 -1.05 -18.04 -12.93
CA ALA A 37 -1.97 -17.21 -13.70
C ALA A 37 -2.17 -17.73 -15.13
N THR A 38 -2.99 -18.77 -15.26
CA THR A 38 -3.38 -19.35 -16.56
C THR A 38 -4.61 -18.63 -17.13
N PRO A 39 -4.59 -18.14 -18.39
CA PRO A 39 -5.77 -17.54 -19.02
C PRO A 39 -7.00 -18.46 -18.96
N GLY A 40 -8.16 -17.89 -18.61
CA GLY A 40 -9.41 -18.61 -18.37
C GLY A 40 -9.63 -19.10 -16.94
N GLU A 41 -8.61 -19.09 -16.09
CA GLU A 41 -8.66 -19.53 -14.69
C GLU A 41 -8.69 -18.35 -13.69
N THR A 42 -8.73 -18.65 -12.38
CA THR A 42 -8.49 -17.65 -11.32
C THR A 42 -6.99 -17.50 -11.05
N VAL A 43 -6.59 -16.34 -10.55
CA VAL A 43 -5.19 -16.09 -10.16
C VAL A 43 -4.97 -16.68 -8.78
N LYS A 44 -3.90 -17.45 -8.62
CA LYS A 44 -3.54 -18.03 -7.32
C LYS A 44 -2.16 -17.57 -6.89
N ILE A 45 -2.06 -17.20 -5.62
CA ILE A 45 -0.78 -17.06 -4.95
C ILE A 45 -0.38 -18.47 -4.48
N GLN A 46 0.81 -18.90 -4.90
CA GLN A 46 1.35 -20.22 -4.57
C GLN A 46 2.43 -20.13 -3.50
N TYR A 47 3.25 -19.08 -3.49
CA TYR A 47 4.33 -18.92 -2.53
C TYR A 47 4.64 -17.44 -2.29
N TYR A 48 4.98 -17.08 -1.05
CA TYR A 48 5.62 -15.81 -0.73
C TYR A 48 6.60 -15.99 0.43
N GLY A 49 7.86 -15.66 0.20
CA GLY A 49 8.91 -15.89 1.18
C GLY A 49 10.29 -15.54 0.64
N SER A 50 11.29 -16.28 1.12
CA SER A 50 12.67 -16.24 0.63
C SER A 50 12.77 -16.35 -0.89
N LYS A 51 13.80 -15.76 -1.46
CA LYS A 51 14.10 -15.84 -2.89
C LYS A 51 14.14 -17.31 -3.36
N ILE A 52 13.41 -17.58 -4.45
CA ILE A 52 13.49 -18.83 -5.22
C ILE A 52 13.80 -18.50 -6.68
N GLU A 53 14.24 -19.50 -7.44
CA GLU A 53 14.41 -19.43 -8.89
C GLU A 53 13.41 -20.32 -9.62
N ASN A 54 13.30 -20.16 -10.95
CA ASN A 54 12.39 -20.97 -11.78
C ASN A 54 12.65 -22.48 -11.64
N SER A 55 13.91 -22.88 -11.37
CA SER A 55 14.27 -24.29 -11.14
C SER A 55 13.68 -24.86 -9.84
N ASP A 56 13.34 -24.01 -8.87
CA ASP A 56 12.87 -24.43 -7.56
C ASP A 56 11.34 -24.60 -7.51
N ILE A 57 10.62 -24.03 -8.50
CA ILE A 57 9.15 -24.00 -8.55
C ILE A 57 8.57 -25.40 -8.43
N GLN A 58 9.06 -26.36 -9.21
CA GLN A 58 8.56 -27.74 -9.14
C GLN A 58 8.79 -28.36 -7.75
N GLY A 59 9.93 -28.06 -7.13
CA GLY A 59 10.22 -28.49 -5.77
C GLY A 59 9.20 -27.97 -4.76
N ILE A 60 8.81 -26.68 -4.86
CA ILE A 60 7.77 -26.07 -4.01
C ILE A 60 6.42 -26.78 -4.15
N TYR A 61 6.03 -27.14 -5.38
CA TYR A 61 4.84 -27.94 -5.64
C TYR A 61 4.94 -29.35 -5.04
N ASP A 62 6.05 -30.04 -5.27
CA ASP A 62 6.26 -31.43 -4.87
C ASP A 62 6.25 -31.61 -3.34
N VAL A 63 6.80 -30.65 -2.59
CA VAL A 63 6.80 -30.69 -1.12
C VAL A 63 5.49 -30.17 -0.51
N GLY A 64 4.55 -29.70 -1.32
CA GLY A 64 3.26 -29.16 -0.85
C GLY A 64 3.38 -27.85 -0.06
N MET A 65 4.42 -27.05 -0.32
CA MET A 65 4.59 -25.72 0.29
C MET A 65 3.69 -24.65 -0.36
N VAL A 66 2.86 -25.04 -1.32
CA VAL A 66 1.98 -24.14 -2.05
C VAL A 66 0.75 -23.72 -1.25
N PHE A 67 0.39 -22.44 -1.34
CA PHE A 67 -0.82 -21.92 -0.71
C PHE A 67 -2.10 -22.31 -1.44
N ASN A 68 -2.08 -22.39 -2.78
CA ASN A 68 -3.26 -22.60 -3.63
C ASN A 68 -4.43 -21.67 -3.24
N ALA A 69 -4.12 -20.38 -3.03
CA ALA A 69 -5.09 -19.39 -2.55
C ALA A 69 -5.38 -18.35 -3.64
N ASP A 70 -6.65 -18.06 -3.87
CA ASP A 70 -7.05 -17.00 -4.80
C ASP A 70 -6.41 -15.66 -4.40
N SER A 71 -5.79 -14.97 -5.35
CA SER A 71 -5.13 -13.69 -5.08
C SER A 71 -6.12 -12.53 -4.86
N TYR A 72 -7.34 -12.68 -5.37
CA TYR A 72 -8.37 -11.64 -5.33
C TYR A 72 -9.80 -12.22 -5.33
N PRO A 73 -10.20 -12.94 -4.28
CA PRO A 73 -11.50 -13.63 -4.23
C PRO A 73 -12.67 -12.64 -4.29
N ALA A 74 -13.56 -12.83 -5.27
CA ALA A 74 -14.72 -11.96 -5.49
C ALA A 74 -16.02 -12.53 -4.87
N PHE A 75 -16.90 -11.65 -4.40
CA PHE A 75 -18.22 -12.05 -3.88
C PHE A 75 -19.13 -12.56 -5.02
N GLY A 76 -19.98 -13.55 -4.72
CA GLY A 76 -20.90 -14.15 -5.69
C GLY A 76 -20.81 -15.67 -5.71
N LEU A 77 -20.08 -16.20 -6.69
CA LEU A 77 -20.02 -17.64 -6.99
C LEU A 77 -19.49 -18.49 -5.83
N GLN A 78 -18.53 -17.97 -5.07
CA GLN A 78 -18.01 -18.60 -3.86
C GLN A 78 -18.27 -17.69 -2.67
N THR A 79 -19.08 -18.15 -1.72
CA THR A 79 -19.52 -17.33 -0.57
C THR A 79 -18.71 -17.59 0.69
N MET A 80 -17.92 -18.65 0.74
CA MET A 80 -17.11 -18.99 1.92
C MET A 80 -15.91 -18.07 2.10
N GLY A 81 -15.68 -17.63 3.34
CA GLY A 81 -14.51 -16.83 3.74
C GLY A 81 -14.56 -15.38 3.28
N GLU A 82 -13.50 -14.65 3.60
CA GLU A 82 -13.36 -13.23 3.24
C GLU A 82 -13.27 -12.99 1.73
N LYS A 83 -13.53 -11.75 1.32
CA LYS A 83 -13.57 -11.34 -0.08
C LYS A 83 -12.70 -10.12 -0.28
N ALA A 84 -12.00 -10.06 -1.40
CA ALA A 84 -11.20 -8.90 -1.79
C ALA A 84 -12.07 -7.84 -2.47
N ILE A 85 -13.10 -8.27 -3.20
CA ILE A 85 -14.03 -7.38 -3.90
C ILE A 85 -15.49 -7.81 -3.75
N ALA A 86 -16.36 -6.82 -3.60
CA ALA A 86 -17.80 -6.95 -3.73
C ALA A 86 -18.34 -5.72 -4.46
N ALA A 87 -19.18 -5.94 -5.47
CA ALA A 87 -19.75 -4.88 -6.28
C ALA A 87 -21.15 -5.23 -6.76
N THR A 88 -22.07 -4.26 -6.77
CA THR A 88 -23.42 -4.43 -7.32
C THR A 88 -23.49 -3.86 -8.72
N GLN A 89 -23.91 -4.71 -9.65
CA GLN A 89 -24.09 -4.43 -11.07
C GLN A 89 -25.40 -3.64 -11.31
N PRO A 90 -25.60 -3.06 -12.50
CA PRO A 90 -26.77 -2.19 -12.77
C PRO A 90 -28.14 -2.90 -12.71
N ASP A 91 -28.16 -4.23 -12.74
CA ASP A 91 -29.36 -5.07 -12.59
C ASP A 91 -29.62 -5.49 -11.13
N GLY A 92 -28.75 -5.07 -10.19
CA GLY A 92 -28.83 -5.42 -8.78
C GLY A 92 -28.07 -6.71 -8.40
N ASN A 93 -27.48 -7.43 -9.35
CA ASN A 93 -26.69 -8.63 -9.05
C ASN A 93 -25.33 -8.26 -8.46
N MET A 94 -24.86 -9.02 -7.48
CA MET A 94 -23.56 -8.80 -6.82
C MET A 94 -22.48 -9.79 -7.24
N SER A 95 -22.82 -10.76 -8.08
CA SER A 95 -21.92 -11.86 -8.40
C SER A 95 -20.90 -11.46 -9.45
N LEU A 96 -19.63 -11.75 -9.17
CA LEU A 96 -18.53 -11.65 -10.13
C LEU A 96 -17.92 -13.04 -10.41
N ASP A 97 -17.66 -13.33 -11.69
CA ASP A 97 -16.88 -14.48 -12.19
C ASP A 97 -15.66 -13.98 -12.96
N LEU A 98 -14.64 -13.55 -12.22
CA LEU A 98 -13.42 -12.97 -12.78
C LEU A 98 -12.45 -14.05 -13.24
N LYS A 99 -12.11 -14.03 -14.53
CA LYS A 99 -11.10 -14.91 -15.13
C LYS A 99 -9.96 -14.13 -15.75
N ILE A 100 -8.78 -14.75 -15.73
CA ILE A 100 -7.58 -14.20 -16.36
C ILE A 100 -7.81 -14.10 -17.87
N GLU A 101 -7.68 -12.89 -18.39
CA GLU A 101 -7.63 -12.61 -19.82
C GLU A 101 -6.18 -12.60 -20.29
N GLN A 102 -5.31 -11.92 -19.53
CA GLN A 102 -3.94 -11.66 -19.95
C GLN A 102 -3.03 -11.41 -18.76
N VAL A 103 -1.77 -11.86 -18.88
CA VAL A 103 -0.67 -11.51 -17.97
C VAL A 103 0.44 -10.84 -18.77
N LYS A 104 1.07 -9.81 -18.20
CA LYS A 104 2.25 -9.15 -18.77
C LYS A 104 3.30 -8.95 -17.68
N GLN A 105 4.55 -9.25 -18.00
CA GLN A 105 5.69 -8.83 -17.21
C GLN A 105 6.52 -7.84 -18.01
N TYR A 106 6.83 -6.69 -17.42
CA TYR A 106 7.60 -5.66 -18.10
C TYR A 106 8.45 -4.83 -17.12
N PRO A 107 9.65 -4.41 -17.53
CA PRO A 107 10.45 -3.50 -16.72
C PRO A 107 9.83 -2.10 -16.71
N THR A 108 10.04 -1.41 -15.61
CA THR A 108 9.75 0.00 -15.41
C THR A 108 11.02 0.71 -14.93
N LYS A 109 10.99 2.03 -14.81
CA LYS A 109 12.13 2.81 -14.29
C LYS A 109 12.57 2.35 -12.88
N ASP A 110 11.63 1.90 -12.06
CA ASP A 110 11.87 1.66 -10.63
C ASP A 110 11.94 0.17 -10.26
N GLY A 111 11.84 -0.74 -11.24
CA GLY A 111 11.70 -2.18 -10.99
C GLY A 111 10.89 -2.89 -12.06
N GLU A 112 10.42 -4.10 -11.77
CA GLU A 112 9.64 -4.92 -12.70
C GLU A 112 8.16 -4.99 -12.26
N VAL A 113 7.24 -4.96 -13.22
CA VAL A 113 5.80 -5.06 -12.98
C VAL A 113 5.24 -6.31 -13.64
N THR A 114 4.48 -7.09 -12.87
CA THR A 114 3.55 -8.10 -13.34
C THR A 114 2.13 -7.53 -13.30
N GLU A 115 1.50 -7.37 -14.46
CA GLU A 115 0.12 -6.93 -14.62
C GLU A 115 -0.75 -8.13 -15.02
N ILE A 116 -1.82 -8.38 -14.27
CA ILE A 116 -2.77 -9.45 -14.53
C ILE A 116 -4.15 -8.85 -14.77
N LEU A 117 -4.63 -8.92 -16.01
CA LEU A 117 -5.97 -8.49 -16.40
C LEU A 117 -6.96 -9.62 -16.18
N LEU A 118 -7.98 -9.33 -15.37
CA LEU A 118 -9.16 -10.14 -15.15
C LEU A 118 -10.37 -9.50 -15.83
N LYS A 119 -11.21 -10.33 -16.43
CA LYS A 119 -12.53 -9.92 -16.93
C LYS A 119 -13.61 -10.75 -16.26
N ASP A 120 -14.71 -10.09 -15.92
CA ASP A 120 -15.93 -10.79 -15.56
C ASP A 120 -16.52 -11.47 -16.82
N LYS A 121 -17.03 -12.70 -16.68
CA LYS A 121 -17.61 -13.44 -17.81
C LYS A 121 -18.95 -12.88 -18.30
N VAL A 122 -19.69 -12.16 -17.46
CA VAL A 122 -21.06 -11.73 -17.72
C VAL A 122 -21.13 -10.22 -17.91
N TYR A 123 -20.49 -9.47 -17.02
CA TYR A 123 -20.54 -8.03 -16.97
C TYR A 123 -19.33 -7.41 -17.67
N PRO A 124 -19.47 -6.23 -18.31
CA PRO A 124 -18.34 -5.48 -18.85
C PRO A 124 -17.55 -4.81 -17.71
N PHE A 125 -16.94 -5.63 -16.87
CA PHE A 125 -16.27 -5.27 -15.64
C PHE A 125 -14.88 -5.92 -15.63
N GLU A 126 -13.85 -5.12 -15.39
CA GLU A 126 -12.46 -5.57 -15.50
C GLU A 126 -11.69 -5.19 -14.23
N ILE A 127 -10.76 -6.06 -13.85
CA ILE A 127 -9.81 -5.80 -12.77
C ILE A 127 -8.41 -6.01 -13.31
N LYS A 128 -7.51 -5.06 -13.04
CA LYS A 128 -6.08 -5.28 -13.18
C LYS A 128 -5.46 -5.41 -11.80
N GLN A 129 -4.82 -6.54 -11.56
CA GLN A 129 -3.93 -6.71 -10.41
C GLN A 129 -2.50 -6.41 -10.83
N TYR A 130 -1.81 -5.63 -10.03
CA TYR A 130 -0.42 -5.27 -10.27
C TYR A 130 0.44 -5.80 -9.15
N TYR A 131 1.58 -6.37 -9.49
CA TYR A 131 2.64 -6.68 -8.55
C TYR A 131 3.93 -6.02 -9.04
N LYS A 132 4.57 -5.20 -8.20
CA LYS A 132 5.81 -4.50 -8.55
C LYS A 132 6.94 -4.91 -7.63
N ALA A 133 7.99 -5.52 -8.17
CA ALA A 133 9.25 -5.73 -7.46
C ALA A 133 10.14 -4.50 -7.65
N TYR A 134 10.43 -3.77 -6.56
CA TYR A 134 11.23 -2.56 -6.62
C TYR A 134 12.73 -2.85 -6.68
N GLN A 135 13.44 -2.20 -7.59
CA GLN A 135 14.89 -2.32 -7.71
C GLN A 135 15.61 -1.82 -6.45
N GLY A 136 16.73 -2.44 -6.07
CA GLY A 136 17.55 -1.96 -4.93
C GLY A 136 16.90 -2.12 -3.54
N THR A 137 15.75 -2.80 -3.46
CA THR A 137 15.03 -3.09 -2.21
C THR A 137 14.47 -4.50 -2.24
N ASP A 138 14.00 -4.99 -1.10
CA ASP A 138 13.33 -6.29 -1.00
C ASP A 138 11.79 -6.16 -0.95
N ILE A 139 11.28 -5.02 -1.44
CA ILE A 139 9.85 -4.69 -1.43
C ILE A 139 9.18 -5.13 -2.73
N ILE A 140 8.11 -5.90 -2.56
CA ILE A 140 7.09 -6.14 -3.57
C ILE A 140 5.86 -5.34 -3.16
N SER A 141 5.24 -4.61 -4.08
CA SER A 141 3.95 -3.97 -3.83
C SER A 141 2.85 -4.52 -4.70
N THR A 142 1.60 -4.36 -4.25
CA THR A 142 0.39 -4.69 -4.99
C THR A 142 -0.66 -3.59 -4.89
N TRP A 143 -1.41 -3.41 -5.97
CA TRP A 143 -2.59 -2.56 -6.02
C TRP A 143 -3.53 -3.04 -7.12
N ILE A 144 -4.74 -2.48 -7.12
CA ILE A 144 -5.82 -2.93 -7.99
C ILE A 144 -6.38 -1.73 -8.76
N GLU A 145 -6.59 -1.92 -10.06
CA GLU A 145 -7.40 -1.00 -10.87
C GLU A 145 -8.68 -1.71 -11.30
N ILE A 146 -9.83 -1.08 -11.04
CA ILE A 146 -11.16 -1.62 -11.30
C ILE A 146 -11.82 -0.73 -12.33
N MET A 147 -12.23 -1.29 -13.46
CA MET A 147 -12.81 -0.54 -14.56
C MET A 147 -14.24 -1.01 -14.87
N ASN A 148 -15.15 -0.04 -14.98
CA ASN A 148 -16.50 -0.27 -15.47
C ASN A 148 -16.56 0.01 -16.98
N ASN A 149 -16.49 -1.04 -17.80
CA ASN A 149 -16.60 -0.92 -19.25
C ASN A 149 -18.06 -0.89 -19.75
N GLY A 150 -19.04 -0.93 -18.85
CA GLY A 150 -20.46 -0.87 -19.15
C GLY A 150 -20.99 0.52 -19.52
N LYS A 151 -22.33 0.62 -19.57
CA LYS A 151 -23.07 1.86 -19.88
C LYS A 151 -23.74 2.50 -18.68
N LYS A 152 -23.76 1.81 -17.53
CA LYS A 152 -24.39 2.24 -16.28
C LYS A 152 -23.39 2.06 -15.15
N SER A 153 -23.55 2.84 -14.09
CA SER A 153 -22.67 2.79 -12.92
C SER A 153 -22.75 1.45 -12.17
N VAL A 154 -21.64 1.06 -11.57
CA VAL A 154 -21.51 -0.07 -10.63
C VAL A 154 -21.22 0.49 -9.25
N THR A 155 -21.75 -0.11 -8.19
CA THR A 155 -21.42 0.29 -6.82
C THR A 155 -20.42 -0.68 -6.22
N LEU A 156 -19.24 -0.20 -5.83
CA LEU A 156 -18.23 -0.97 -5.12
C LEU A 156 -18.47 -0.90 -3.62
N TYR A 157 -18.58 -2.06 -2.98
CA TYR A 157 -18.73 -2.20 -1.52
C TYR A 157 -17.44 -2.63 -0.85
N ARG A 158 -16.58 -3.38 -1.55
CA ARG A 158 -15.26 -3.80 -1.06
C ARG A 158 -14.26 -3.81 -2.20
N PHE A 159 -13.04 -3.38 -1.95
CA PHE A 159 -12.00 -3.18 -2.97
C PHE A 159 -10.62 -3.10 -2.30
N VAL A 160 -10.20 -4.20 -1.67
CA VAL A 160 -8.94 -4.23 -0.91
C VAL A 160 -7.73 -4.11 -1.84
N SER A 161 -6.63 -3.57 -1.36
CA SER A 161 -5.37 -3.49 -2.12
C SER A 161 -4.61 -4.82 -2.16
N ALA A 162 -4.74 -5.62 -1.11
CA ALA A 162 -4.07 -6.89 -0.97
C ALA A 162 -4.95 -7.94 -0.29
N TYR A 163 -4.87 -9.16 -0.80
CA TYR A 163 -5.41 -10.38 -0.19
C TYR A 163 -4.31 -11.45 -0.28
N LEU A 164 -3.59 -11.67 0.82
CA LEU A 164 -2.33 -12.41 0.81
C LEU A 164 -2.40 -13.61 1.75
N PRO A 165 -2.22 -14.84 1.24
CA PRO A 165 -2.02 -15.99 2.11
C PRO A 165 -0.67 -15.88 2.80
N VAL A 166 -0.62 -16.37 4.04
CA VAL A 166 0.60 -16.49 4.82
C VAL A 166 0.66 -17.87 5.44
N GLN A 167 1.88 -18.38 5.60
CA GLN A 167 2.11 -19.64 6.29
C GLN A 167 1.58 -19.59 7.72
N ARG A 168 0.72 -20.55 8.05
CA ARG A 168 0.25 -20.78 9.41
C ARG A 168 1.38 -21.42 10.23
N GLY A 169 1.67 -20.84 11.40
CA GLY A 169 2.72 -21.29 12.32
C GLY A 169 2.47 -20.80 13.75
N ASP A 170 3.53 -20.56 14.53
CA ASP A 170 3.40 -19.82 15.80
C ASP A 170 3.38 -18.32 15.48
N ASN A 171 2.31 -17.85 14.84
CA ASN A 171 2.26 -16.50 14.29
C ASN A 171 2.12 -15.44 15.39
N TRP A 172 2.94 -14.39 15.32
CA TRP A 172 2.88 -13.22 16.21
C TRP A 172 2.81 -11.94 15.39
N LEU A 173 1.95 -11.03 15.80
CA LEU A 173 1.79 -9.72 15.20
C LEU A 173 2.52 -8.68 16.03
N THR A 174 3.38 -7.90 15.37
CA THR A 174 3.83 -6.60 15.85
C THR A 174 3.04 -5.52 15.12
N HIS A 175 2.38 -4.64 15.86
CA HIS A 175 1.74 -3.45 15.31
C HIS A 175 2.03 -2.23 16.19
N PHE A 176 1.62 -1.06 15.72
CA PHE A 176 1.89 0.20 16.39
C PHE A 176 0.58 0.87 16.77
N HIS A 177 0.43 1.18 18.05
CA HIS A 177 -0.73 1.84 18.64
C HIS A 177 -0.26 3.01 19.52
N GLY A 178 -1.13 3.99 19.78
CA GLY A 178 -0.75 5.13 20.59
C GLY A 178 -1.88 6.14 20.74
N HIS A 179 -1.48 7.35 21.13
CA HIS A 179 -2.36 8.51 21.18
C HIS A 179 -1.52 9.77 20.97
N TRP A 180 -2.16 10.91 20.76
CA TRP A 180 -1.49 12.20 20.67
C TRP A 180 -0.44 12.39 21.79
N GLY A 181 0.81 12.65 21.39
CA GLY A 181 1.95 12.83 22.28
C GLY A 181 2.64 11.54 22.75
N ALA A 182 2.17 10.37 22.32
CA ALA A 182 2.75 9.06 22.55
C ALA A 182 2.41 8.08 21.40
N GLU A 183 2.61 8.51 20.16
CA GLU A 183 2.27 7.77 18.95
C GLU A 183 3.23 6.59 18.70
N ASN A 184 2.77 5.61 17.93
CA ASN A 184 3.56 4.48 17.42
C ASN A 184 4.26 3.63 18.51
N MET A 185 3.62 3.44 19.65
CA MET A 185 4.09 2.47 20.65
C MET A 185 3.94 1.06 20.11
N LEU A 186 4.97 0.24 20.33
CA LEU A 186 5.04 -1.11 19.81
C LEU A 186 4.19 -2.07 20.65
N GLU A 187 3.26 -2.76 20.00
CA GLU A 187 2.48 -3.85 20.58
C GLU A 187 2.82 -5.18 19.90
N GLU A 188 3.00 -6.22 20.71
CA GLU A 188 3.31 -7.57 20.25
C GLU A 188 2.34 -8.58 20.86
N GLU A 189 1.64 -9.31 20.02
CA GLU A 189 0.65 -10.30 20.45
C GLU A 189 0.71 -11.57 19.60
N LYS A 190 0.36 -12.70 20.23
CA LYS A 190 0.21 -13.97 19.54
C LYS A 190 -1.13 -13.98 18.79
N LEU A 191 -1.11 -14.37 17.52
CA LEU A 191 -2.33 -14.53 16.74
C LEU A 191 -3.03 -15.86 17.06
N THR A 192 -4.24 -15.77 17.58
CA THR A 192 -5.15 -16.90 17.77
C THR A 192 -6.10 -17.05 16.59
N ASN A 193 -6.81 -18.17 16.52
CA ASN A 193 -7.88 -18.34 15.53
C ASN A 193 -8.97 -17.26 15.72
N GLY A 194 -9.61 -16.86 14.63
CA GLY A 194 -10.53 -15.73 14.58
C GLY A 194 -9.98 -14.61 13.70
N GLN A 195 -10.30 -13.37 14.04
CA GLN A 195 -9.88 -12.20 13.29
C GLN A 195 -9.18 -11.21 14.21
N LYS A 196 -8.01 -10.72 13.80
CA LYS A 196 -7.43 -9.49 14.33
C LYS A 196 -7.64 -8.40 13.28
N VAL A 197 -8.14 -7.26 13.73
CA VAL A 197 -8.41 -6.11 12.87
C VAL A 197 -7.74 -4.89 13.48
N ILE A 198 -7.00 -4.17 12.64
CA ILE A 198 -6.46 -2.84 12.91
C ILE A 198 -7.06 -1.93 11.86
N SER A 199 -7.76 -0.89 12.27
CA SER A 199 -8.48 -0.02 11.33
C SER A 199 -8.57 1.40 11.83
N ASN A 200 -8.42 2.36 10.93
CA ASN A 200 -8.75 3.75 11.18
C ASN A 200 -10.00 4.14 10.37
N LYS A 201 -10.93 4.83 11.05
CA LYS A 201 -12.20 5.32 10.49
C LYS A 201 -12.37 6.84 10.66
N ASP A 202 -11.36 7.51 11.21
CA ASP A 202 -11.39 8.89 11.67
C ASP A 202 -10.88 9.88 10.60
N GLY A 203 -10.87 9.45 9.33
CA GLY A 203 -10.50 10.27 8.19
C GLY A 203 -8.99 10.39 8.02
N MET A 204 -8.46 11.58 8.30
CA MET A 204 -7.03 11.92 8.09
C MET A 204 -6.18 11.82 9.36
N VAL A 205 -6.73 11.29 10.47
CA VAL A 205 -6.01 11.08 11.74
C VAL A 205 -5.19 9.78 11.69
N ASN A 206 -4.59 9.48 10.54
CA ASN A 206 -3.79 8.28 10.39
C ASN A 206 -2.51 8.40 11.24
N THR A 207 -2.13 7.30 11.91
CA THR A 207 -0.89 7.15 12.69
C THR A 207 -0.80 7.88 14.04
N GLU A 208 -1.82 8.64 14.47
CA GLU A 208 -1.91 9.10 15.87
C GLU A 208 -2.17 7.92 16.81
N THR A 209 -3.19 7.12 16.46
CA THR A 209 -3.53 5.90 17.18
C THR A 209 -2.87 4.69 16.53
N ASP A 210 -3.54 4.09 15.56
CA ASP A 210 -3.06 2.90 14.85
C ASP A 210 -2.35 3.27 13.56
N ASN A 211 -1.27 2.55 13.28
CA ASN A 211 -0.50 2.68 12.05
C ASN A 211 -0.98 1.68 10.97
N PRO A 212 -1.08 2.07 9.67
CA PRO A 212 -1.38 1.16 8.58
C PRO A 212 -0.16 0.28 8.19
N SER A 213 0.56 -0.24 9.20
CA SER A 213 1.69 -1.15 9.02
C SER A 213 1.74 -2.21 10.12
N PHE A 214 2.40 -3.31 9.81
CA PHE A 214 2.61 -4.41 10.75
C PHE A 214 3.84 -5.25 10.37
N MET A 215 4.30 -6.04 11.34
CA MET A 215 5.21 -7.16 11.10
C MET A 215 4.57 -8.44 11.63
N LEU A 216 4.64 -9.51 10.86
CA LEU A 216 4.05 -10.79 11.17
C LEU A 216 5.15 -11.86 11.19
N SER A 217 5.45 -12.35 12.38
CA SER A 217 6.35 -13.47 12.58
C SER A 217 5.68 -14.79 12.18
N ILE A 218 6.42 -15.69 11.56
CA ILE A 218 5.94 -17.03 11.17
C ILE A 218 6.22 -18.07 12.26
N ASP A 219 7.32 -17.89 12.99
CA ASP A 219 7.99 -18.93 13.77
C ASP A 219 8.16 -18.58 15.27
N GLY A 220 7.28 -17.74 15.81
CA GLY A 220 7.21 -17.43 17.24
C GLY A 220 7.31 -15.94 17.54
N LYS A 221 7.62 -15.60 18.79
CA LYS A 221 7.71 -14.19 19.22
C LYS A 221 8.82 -13.47 18.41
N PRO A 222 8.52 -12.33 17.77
CA PRO A 222 9.42 -11.70 16.81
C PRO A 222 10.72 -11.21 17.46
N GLN A 223 11.80 -11.23 16.68
CA GLN A 223 13.15 -10.85 17.12
C GLN A 223 13.73 -9.83 16.13
N GLU A 224 14.64 -8.97 16.60
CA GLU A 224 15.20 -7.91 15.76
C GLU A 224 16.16 -8.43 14.68
N GLU A 225 16.96 -9.45 15.00
CA GLU A 225 18.10 -9.85 14.17
C GLU A 225 17.94 -11.21 13.47
N TYR A 226 16.89 -11.97 13.80
CA TYR A 226 16.64 -13.30 13.24
C TYR A 226 15.14 -13.65 13.22
N GLY A 227 14.81 -14.75 12.55
CA GLY A 227 13.43 -15.23 12.40
C GLY A 227 12.81 -14.79 11.08
N HIS A 228 11.66 -15.40 10.78
CA HIS A 228 10.95 -15.24 9.52
C HIS A 228 9.81 -14.25 9.69
N ILE A 229 9.98 -13.04 9.16
CA ILE A 229 9.04 -11.94 9.37
C ILE A 229 8.52 -11.44 8.02
N LEU A 230 7.20 -11.45 7.86
CA LEU A 230 6.50 -10.74 6.78
C LEU A 230 6.16 -9.33 7.26
N GLY A 231 6.64 -8.31 6.57
CA GLY A 231 6.29 -6.92 6.83
C GLY A 231 5.29 -6.40 5.80
N GLY A 232 4.34 -5.57 6.23
CA GLY A 232 3.37 -4.95 5.35
C GLY A 232 3.05 -3.51 5.74
N THR A 233 2.83 -2.64 4.76
CA THR A 233 2.28 -1.29 4.97
C THR A 233 1.36 -0.90 3.81
N LEU A 234 0.26 -0.24 4.14
CA LEU A 234 -0.61 0.39 3.16
C LEU A 234 -0.19 1.85 2.98
N ALA A 235 0.25 2.23 1.78
CA ALA A 235 0.63 3.59 1.43
C ALA A 235 -0.62 4.47 1.26
N TRP A 236 -1.30 4.76 2.37
CA TRP A 236 -2.59 5.43 2.39
C TRP A 236 -2.77 6.32 3.62
N THR A 237 -3.36 7.50 3.41
CA THR A 237 -3.55 8.53 4.45
C THR A 237 -5.01 8.72 4.87
N GLY A 238 -5.95 8.00 4.27
CA GLY A 238 -7.36 7.99 4.68
C GLY A 238 -7.72 6.75 5.49
N ASN A 239 -9.02 6.54 5.66
CA ASN A 239 -9.58 5.36 6.33
C ASN A 239 -9.01 4.06 5.74
N TYR A 240 -8.57 3.16 6.61
CA TYR A 240 -7.95 1.90 6.21
C TYR A 240 -8.42 0.71 7.05
N LEU A 241 -8.20 -0.47 6.50
CA LEU A 241 -8.37 -1.77 7.14
C LEU A 241 -7.09 -2.59 6.94
N LEU A 242 -6.56 -3.11 8.04
CA LEU A 242 -5.64 -4.24 8.06
C LEU A 242 -6.30 -5.36 8.86
N LYS A 243 -6.47 -6.51 8.24
CA LYS A 243 -7.16 -7.65 8.83
C LYS A 243 -6.38 -8.93 8.64
N MET A 244 -6.22 -9.67 9.71
CA MET A 244 -5.66 -11.01 9.72
C MET A 244 -6.79 -12.00 10.01
N ASP A 245 -7.16 -12.78 9.00
CA ASP A 245 -8.19 -13.82 9.08
C ASP A 245 -7.53 -15.18 9.31
N ILE A 246 -7.74 -15.75 10.49
CA ILE A 246 -6.94 -16.87 11.01
C ILE A 246 -7.85 -18.05 11.34
N THR A 247 -7.47 -19.21 10.83
CA THR A 247 -8.05 -20.51 11.16
C THR A 247 -6.95 -21.46 11.64
N ASN A 248 -7.32 -22.70 11.98
CA ASN A 248 -6.34 -23.74 12.33
C ASN A 248 -5.35 -24.03 11.20
N THR A 249 -5.71 -23.76 9.94
CA THR A 249 -4.91 -24.19 8.76
C THR A 249 -4.54 -23.05 7.82
N LYS A 250 -5.13 -21.86 7.98
CA LYS A 250 -4.93 -20.72 7.07
C LYS A 250 -4.75 -19.43 7.85
N LEU A 251 -3.93 -18.54 7.31
CA LEU A 251 -3.83 -17.15 7.70
C LEU A 251 -3.85 -16.31 6.43
N ASN A 252 -4.79 -15.36 6.33
CA ASN A 252 -4.82 -14.40 5.24
C ASN A 252 -4.69 -12.98 5.79
N ILE A 253 -3.89 -12.16 5.10
CA ILE A 253 -3.83 -10.72 5.32
C ILE A 253 -4.72 -10.05 4.29
N ILE A 254 -5.57 -9.15 4.76
CA ILE A 254 -6.47 -8.34 3.94
C ILE A 254 -6.19 -6.89 4.27
N ALA A 255 -5.76 -6.11 3.28
CA ALA A 255 -5.34 -4.73 3.48
C ALA A 255 -5.89 -3.81 2.40
N GLY A 256 -6.42 -2.64 2.79
CA GLY A 256 -6.92 -1.65 1.84
C GLY A 256 -7.67 -0.50 2.50
N ILE A 257 -8.43 0.23 1.69
CA ILE A 257 -9.37 1.26 2.18
C ILE A 257 -10.42 0.57 3.06
N ASN A 258 -10.78 1.19 4.18
CA ASN A 258 -11.84 0.68 5.04
C ASN A 258 -13.19 0.76 4.32
N GLU A 259 -13.83 -0.38 4.09
CA GLU A 259 -15.09 -0.46 3.36
C GLU A 259 -16.30 0.14 4.08
N GLU A 260 -16.31 0.21 5.41
CA GLU A 260 -17.52 0.43 6.22
C GLU A 260 -18.29 1.70 5.87
N ASN A 261 -17.57 2.76 5.48
CA ASN A 261 -18.14 4.05 5.07
C ASN A 261 -17.54 4.56 3.75
N SER A 262 -17.12 3.65 2.87
CA SER A 262 -16.38 4.00 1.64
C SER A 262 -17.01 3.44 0.37
N HIS A 263 -18.34 3.21 0.34
CA HIS A 263 -18.99 2.76 -0.89
C HIS A 263 -18.70 3.71 -2.06
N TYR A 264 -18.23 3.17 -3.18
CA TYR A 264 -17.82 3.96 -4.34
C TYR A 264 -18.74 3.69 -5.52
N LYS A 265 -19.32 4.74 -6.09
CA LYS A 265 -20.08 4.63 -7.34
C LYS A 265 -19.12 4.80 -8.52
N LEU A 266 -18.84 3.71 -9.21
CA LEU A 266 -17.95 3.65 -10.37
C LEU A 266 -18.73 3.94 -11.65
N GLU A 267 -18.53 5.12 -12.23
CA GLU A 267 -19.21 5.57 -13.43
C GLU A 267 -18.74 4.81 -14.69
N PRO A 268 -19.55 4.81 -15.78
CA PRO A 268 -19.13 4.22 -17.05
C PRO A 268 -17.79 4.77 -17.54
N LYS A 269 -16.89 3.86 -17.95
CA LYS A 269 -15.53 4.14 -18.43
C LYS A 269 -14.58 4.74 -17.39
N GLU A 270 -15.01 4.82 -16.14
CA GLU A 270 -14.16 5.21 -15.04
C GLU A 270 -13.27 4.05 -14.59
N THR A 271 -12.07 4.39 -14.13
CA THR A 271 -11.16 3.47 -13.44
C THR A 271 -10.99 3.93 -12.01
N PHE A 272 -11.32 3.05 -11.06
CA PHE A 272 -10.99 3.23 -9.66
C PHE A 272 -9.68 2.52 -9.34
N LYS A 273 -8.81 3.17 -8.58
CA LYS A 273 -7.50 2.64 -8.20
C LYS A 273 -7.38 2.55 -6.68
N THR A 274 -7.03 1.37 -6.18
CA THR A 274 -6.77 1.18 -4.74
C THR A 274 -5.40 1.74 -4.35
N PRO A 275 -5.17 2.07 -3.08
CA PRO A 275 -3.85 2.46 -2.59
C PRO A 275 -2.85 1.31 -2.74
N GLU A 276 -1.58 1.63 -2.79
CA GLU A 276 -0.52 0.63 -2.88
C GLU A 276 -0.30 -0.05 -1.53
N PHE A 277 -0.32 -1.37 -1.51
CA PHE A 277 0.13 -2.17 -0.37
C PHE A 277 1.54 -2.68 -0.65
N ALA A 278 2.51 -2.28 0.17
CA ALA A 278 3.90 -2.71 0.05
C ALA A 278 4.21 -3.78 1.10
N MET A 279 4.95 -4.82 0.69
CA MET A 279 5.30 -5.95 1.53
C MET A 279 6.73 -6.42 1.29
N THR A 280 7.30 -7.03 2.32
CA THR A 280 8.61 -7.71 2.27
C THR A 280 8.54 -8.97 3.13
N TYR A 281 9.45 -9.89 2.87
CA TYR A 281 9.74 -11.02 3.73
C TYR A 281 11.20 -10.95 4.17
N SER A 282 11.49 -11.25 5.43
CA SER A 282 12.86 -11.24 5.95
C SER A 282 13.14 -12.50 6.74
N THR A 283 14.33 -13.07 6.51
CA THR A 283 14.93 -14.13 7.32
C THR A 283 15.89 -13.57 8.40
N SER A 284 16.04 -12.24 8.46
CA SER A 284 16.93 -11.52 9.37
C SER A 284 16.16 -10.70 10.41
N GLY A 285 14.98 -11.19 10.82
CA GLY A 285 14.14 -10.57 11.84
C GLY A 285 13.49 -9.25 11.43
N LYS A 286 12.92 -8.55 12.43
CA LYS A 286 12.24 -7.26 12.29
C LYS A 286 13.16 -6.19 11.69
N GLY A 287 14.44 -6.20 12.04
CA GLY A 287 15.42 -5.26 11.50
C GLY A 287 15.56 -5.38 9.98
N GLY A 288 15.46 -6.59 9.41
CA GLY A 288 15.50 -6.79 7.96
C GLY A 288 14.30 -6.16 7.25
N VAL A 289 13.10 -6.34 7.84
CA VAL A 289 11.86 -5.69 7.38
C VAL A 289 12.01 -4.17 7.41
N SER A 290 12.39 -3.59 8.54
CA SER A 290 12.56 -2.14 8.69
C SER A 290 13.55 -1.58 7.67
N ARG A 291 14.72 -2.21 7.51
CA ARG A 291 15.73 -1.75 6.54
C ARG A 291 15.23 -1.81 5.09
N ALA A 292 14.43 -2.81 4.72
CA ALA A 292 13.81 -2.88 3.39
C ALA A 292 12.84 -1.72 3.16
N PHE A 293 11.94 -1.46 4.12
CA PHE A 293 11.00 -0.32 4.04
C PHE A 293 11.72 1.04 4.08
N HIS A 294 12.77 1.20 4.89
CA HIS A 294 13.55 2.44 4.93
C HIS A 294 14.19 2.75 3.57
N ARG A 295 14.80 1.76 2.91
CA ARG A 295 15.36 1.92 1.57
C ARG A 295 14.28 2.28 0.56
N TRP A 296 13.18 1.55 0.55
CA TRP A 296 12.07 1.79 -0.36
C TRP A 296 11.42 3.16 -0.19
N ALA A 297 11.17 3.59 1.05
CA ALA A 297 10.62 4.90 1.34
C ALA A 297 11.53 6.01 0.82
N ARG A 298 12.84 5.93 1.13
CA ARG A 298 13.83 6.93 0.69
C ARG A 298 13.99 7.01 -0.83
N MET A 299 13.94 5.86 -1.52
CA MET A 299 14.14 5.80 -2.97
C MET A 299 12.89 6.13 -3.78
N TYR A 300 11.70 5.75 -3.31
CA TYR A 300 10.50 5.69 -4.15
C TYR A 300 9.28 6.43 -3.61
N LYS A 301 9.25 6.82 -2.33
CA LYS A 301 8.04 7.41 -1.71
C LYS A 301 8.25 8.80 -1.14
N LEU A 302 9.41 9.06 -0.54
CA LEU A 302 9.75 10.35 0.01
C LEU A 302 10.31 11.25 -1.08
N SER A 303 9.75 12.46 -1.19
CA SER A 303 10.42 13.52 -1.93
C SER A 303 11.75 13.84 -1.26
N HIS A 304 12.83 13.90 -2.04
CA HIS A 304 14.17 14.17 -1.54
C HIS A 304 14.65 13.19 -0.45
N GLY A 305 14.25 11.92 -0.48
CA GLY A 305 14.55 10.93 0.56
C GLY A 305 16.03 10.61 0.82
N ASN A 306 16.95 11.16 0.02
CA ASN A 306 18.40 11.02 0.17
C ASN A 306 19.12 12.37 0.32
N VAL A 307 18.38 13.47 0.50
CA VAL A 307 18.94 14.79 0.71
C VAL A 307 18.98 15.06 2.22
N GLU A 308 20.11 15.57 2.70
CA GLU A 308 20.23 16.05 4.07
C GLU A 308 19.23 17.19 4.31
N ARG A 309 18.71 17.29 5.53
CA ARG A 309 17.72 18.32 5.89
C ARG A 309 18.38 19.34 6.80
N ASP A 310 18.05 20.61 6.56
CA ASP A 310 18.50 21.73 7.36
C ASP A 310 18.17 21.54 8.85
N ILE A 311 19.12 21.89 9.72
CA ILE A 311 18.91 22.00 11.16
C ILE A 311 17.99 23.19 11.41
N LEU A 312 16.76 22.90 11.81
CA LEU A 312 15.71 23.90 11.96
C LEU A 312 15.43 24.29 13.41
N LEU A 313 14.96 25.53 13.61
CA LEU A 313 14.28 25.99 14.81
C LEU A 313 12.85 26.38 14.46
N ASN A 314 11.88 25.70 15.07
CA ASN A 314 10.48 26.04 14.98
C ASN A 314 10.06 26.94 16.16
N SER A 315 9.26 27.99 15.89
CA SER A 315 8.89 28.97 16.91
C SER A 315 7.82 28.52 17.91
N TRP A 316 7.11 27.41 17.66
CA TRP A 316 5.88 27.03 18.35
C TRP A 316 6.03 27.00 19.87
N GLU A 317 6.88 26.13 20.44
CA GLU A 317 7.01 26.03 21.90
C GLU A 317 7.70 27.25 22.52
N GLY A 318 8.46 28.00 21.72
CA GLY A 318 9.16 29.19 22.20
C GLY A 318 8.23 30.39 22.44
N VAL A 319 7.20 30.57 21.61
CA VAL A 319 6.32 31.75 21.69
C VAL A 319 4.82 31.45 21.63
N TYR A 320 4.43 30.24 21.24
CA TYR A 320 3.06 29.87 20.87
C TYR A 320 2.44 30.96 19.98
N PHE A 321 1.27 31.50 20.32
CA PHE A 321 0.60 32.54 19.55
C PHE A 321 1.20 33.95 19.72
N LYS A 322 2.19 34.15 20.59
CA LYS A 322 2.80 35.47 20.89
C LYS A 322 3.83 35.91 19.84
N VAL A 323 3.61 35.51 18.58
CA VAL A 323 4.40 35.92 17.41
C VAL A 323 4.42 37.43 17.28
N ASN A 324 5.61 38.01 17.15
CA ASN A 324 5.83 39.41 16.82
C ASN A 324 7.17 39.59 16.10
N GLN A 325 7.31 40.68 15.33
CA GLN A 325 8.48 40.94 14.48
C GLN A 325 9.81 40.87 15.23
N GLU A 326 9.93 41.60 16.34
CA GLU A 326 11.18 41.70 17.11
C GLU A 326 11.60 40.33 17.67
N GLY A 327 10.63 39.58 18.21
CA GLY A 327 10.87 38.23 18.72
C GLY A 327 11.38 37.27 17.64
N MET A 328 10.77 37.29 16.45
CA MET A 328 11.22 36.44 15.34
C MET A 328 12.62 36.83 14.86
N ASP A 329 12.90 38.13 14.73
CA ASP A 329 14.23 38.64 14.34
C ASP A 329 15.32 38.22 15.35
N GLN A 330 15.01 38.31 16.65
CA GLN A 330 15.93 37.89 17.71
C GLN A 330 16.16 36.37 17.72
N MET A 331 15.11 35.57 17.53
CA MET A 331 15.22 34.11 17.44
C MET A 331 16.07 33.68 16.25
N MET A 332 15.83 34.25 15.05
CA MET A 332 16.63 33.98 13.86
C MET A 332 18.11 34.33 14.07
N LYS A 333 18.40 35.52 14.63
CA LYS A 333 19.77 35.95 14.92
C LYS A 333 20.47 35.01 15.91
N SER A 334 19.79 34.66 16.99
CA SER A 334 20.37 33.82 18.04
C SER A 334 20.58 32.39 17.56
N PHE A 335 19.65 31.85 16.77
CA PHE A 335 19.76 30.51 16.21
C PHE A 335 20.85 30.42 15.15
N SER A 336 20.97 31.42 14.28
CA SER A 336 22.08 31.47 13.31
C SER A 336 23.44 31.50 14.01
N ALA A 337 23.57 32.26 15.11
CA ALA A 337 24.80 32.28 15.91
C ALA A 337 25.19 30.92 16.53
N LEU A 338 24.25 29.96 16.59
CA LEU A 338 24.48 28.57 17.01
C LEU A 338 24.77 27.62 15.84
N GLY A 339 24.76 28.11 14.60
CA GLY A 339 24.91 27.30 13.37
C GLY A 339 23.58 26.77 12.81
N GLY A 340 22.44 27.34 13.21
CA GLY A 340 21.13 26.96 12.68
C GLY A 340 20.94 27.35 11.21
N GLU A 341 20.25 26.51 10.44
CA GLU A 341 20.17 26.62 8.98
C GLU A 341 18.79 27.08 8.48
N LEU A 342 17.72 26.71 9.20
CA LEU A 342 16.33 27.02 8.82
C LEU A 342 15.51 27.52 10.00
N PHE A 343 14.88 28.68 9.87
CA PHE A 343 13.89 29.16 10.85
C PHE A 343 12.47 28.93 10.34
N VAL A 344 11.65 28.29 11.17
CA VAL A 344 10.23 28.02 10.88
C VAL A 344 9.37 28.84 11.83
N MET A 345 8.66 29.84 11.27
CA MET A 345 7.62 30.55 11.99
C MET A 345 6.34 29.72 11.96
N ASP A 346 5.93 29.24 13.13
CA ASP A 346 4.75 28.38 13.31
C ASP A 346 3.44 29.19 13.41
N ASP A 347 2.38 28.61 13.95
CA ASP A 347 1.05 29.20 14.04
C ASP A 347 1.04 30.57 14.76
N GLY A 348 0.13 31.45 14.35
CA GLY A 348 -0.08 32.77 14.97
C GLY A 348 0.28 33.97 14.10
N TRP A 349 0.86 33.79 12.92
CA TRP A 349 1.30 34.90 12.04
C TRP A 349 0.20 35.53 11.19
N PHE A 350 -0.95 34.87 11.03
CA PHE A 350 -2.02 35.24 10.11
C PHE A 350 -3.28 35.79 10.80
N GLY A 351 -4.26 36.17 9.98
CA GLY A 351 -5.54 36.70 10.40
C GLY A 351 -5.56 38.24 10.48
N ASN A 352 -6.53 38.86 9.79
CA ASN A 352 -6.65 40.31 9.71
C ASN A 352 -7.80 40.83 10.61
N LYS A 353 -9.05 40.73 10.16
CA LYS A 353 -10.23 41.12 10.95
C LYS A 353 -10.33 40.31 12.24
N TYR A 354 -10.04 39.01 12.15
CA TYR A 354 -9.88 38.09 13.27
C TYR A 354 -8.40 37.72 13.32
N SER A 355 -7.73 37.97 14.44
CA SER A 355 -6.31 37.71 14.62
C SER A 355 -6.08 36.30 15.17
N ARG A 356 -5.07 35.58 14.66
CA ARG A 356 -4.67 34.26 15.17
C ARG A 356 -3.88 34.37 16.47
N ASP A 357 -4.56 34.73 17.55
CA ASP A 357 -3.97 34.89 18.89
C ASP A 357 -4.19 33.67 19.80
N ARG A 358 -4.97 32.71 19.32
CA ARG A 358 -5.37 31.47 20.00
C ARG A 358 -5.91 30.46 18.99
N GLY A 359 -6.09 29.21 19.43
CA GLY A 359 -6.47 28.09 18.57
C GLY A 359 -7.89 28.13 17.99
N ASP A 360 -8.77 29.03 18.45
CA ASP A 360 -10.21 29.03 18.16
C ASP A 360 -10.67 29.98 17.03
N SER A 361 -9.75 30.62 16.31
CA SER A 361 -10.10 31.63 15.30
C SER A 361 -9.13 31.70 14.12
N SER A 362 -9.56 32.36 13.04
CA SER A 362 -8.73 32.80 11.89
C SER A 362 -8.21 31.71 10.94
N LEU A 363 -8.41 30.42 11.22
CA LEU A 363 -8.16 29.35 10.25
C LEU A 363 -9.02 29.59 8.98
N GLY A 364 -8.37 29.69 7.83
CA GLY A 364 -8.98 30.10 6.55
C GLY A 364 -8.58 31.51 6.10
N ASP A 365 -8.15 32.39 7.02
CA ASP A 365 -7.74 33.77 6.72
C ASP A 365 -6.21 33.88 6.62
N TRP A 366 -5.61 33.29 5.58
CA TRP A 366 -4.16 33.21 5.35
C TRP A 366 -3.52 34.52 4.86
N THR A 367 -3.83 35.63 5.53
CA THR A 367 -3.23 36.94 5.29
C THR A 367 -2.40 37.36 6.49
N VAL A 368 -1.25 37.99 6.23
CA VAL A 368 -0.30 38.37 7.29
C VAL A 368 -0.95 39.34 8.27
N ASN A 369 -0.87 39.02 9.56
CA ASN A 369 -1.30 39.92 10.61
C ASN A 369 -0.26 41.04 10.81
N LYS A 370 -0.45 42.17 10.13
CA LYS A 370 0.47 43.32 10.21
C LYS A 370 0.53 43.99 11.58
N LYS A 371 -0.37 43.67 12.52
CA LYS A 371 -0.22 44.13 13.92
C LYS A 371 0.90 43.38 14.64
N LYS A 372 1.11 42.10 14.31
CA LYS A 372 2.21 41.26 14.83
C LYS A 372 3.49 41.45 14.03
N LEU A 373 3.34 41.49 12.71
CA LEU A 373 4.42 41.56 11.73
C LEU A 373 4.27 42.84 10.89
N PRO A 374 4.58 44.03 11.43
CA PRO A 374 4.41 45.30 10.72
C PRO A 374 5.16 45.36 9.39
N LEU A 375 6.29 44.65 9.26
CA LEU A 375 7.09 44.56 8.04
C LEU A 375 6.68 43.41 7.12
N GLY A 376 5.65 42.64 7.49
CA GLY A 376 5.20 41.48 6.74
C GLY A 376 6.21 40.31 6.78
N ILE A 377 5.98 39.33 5.91
CA ILE A 377 6.90 38.19 5.73
C ILE A 377 8.20 38.66 5.10
N GLU A 378 8.15 39.71 4.29
CA GLU A 378 9.28 40.35 3.62
C GLU A 378 10.29 40.88 4.63
N GLY A 379 9.82 41.45 5.75
CA GLY A 379 10.67 41.85 6.87
C GLY A 379 11.44 40.68 7.46
N LEU A 380 10.76 39.55 7.70
CA LEU A 380 11.38 38.34 8.23
C LEU A 380 12.41 37.76 7.27
N ILE A 381 12.12 37.71 5.97
CA ILE A 381 13.06 37.27 4.93
C ILE A 381 14.30 38.17 4.92
N ALA A 382 14.11 39.49 5.04
CA ALA A 382 15.23 40.42 5.09
C ALA A 382 16.10 40.23 6.35
N SER A 383 15.48 39.93 7.50
CA SER A 383 16.20 39.61 8.73
C SER A 383 16.98 38.30 8.61
N ALA A 384 16.37 37.24 8.08
CA ALA A 384 17.02 35.94 7.88
C ALA A 384 18.27 36.05 6.99
N LYS A 385 18.23 36.87 5.93
CA LYS A 385 19.38 37.10 5.04
C LYS A 385 20.53 37.84 5.73
N LYS A 386 20.24 38.75 6.65
CA LYS A 386 21.27 39.49 7.41
C LYS A 386 22.01 38.60 8.41
N THR A 387 21.42 37.46 8.77
CA THR A 387 21.98 36.54 9.75
C THR A 387 22.76 35.40 9.13
N GLN A 388 22.92 35.34 7.80
CA GLN A 388 23.63 34.27 7.09
C GLN A 388 25.15 34.54 6.87
N ASP A 389 25.69 35.61 7.46
CA ASP A 389 27.14 35.87 7.53
C ASP A 389 27.75 35.16 8.73
#